data_AF-A0A7Z9E2V0-F1
#
_entry.id   AF-A0A7Z9E2V0-F1
#
_cell.length_a   1.000
_cell.length_b   1.000
_cell.length_c   1.000
_cell.angle_alpha   90.00
_cell.angle_beta   90.00
_cell.angle_gamma   90.00
#
_symmetry.space_group_name_H-M   'P 1'
#
loop_
_entity.id
_entity.type
_entity.pdbx_description
1 polymer ?
#
loop_
_entity_poly.entity_id
_entity_poly.type
_entity_poly.pdbx_seq_one_letter_code
_entity_poly.pdbx_strand_id
1 'polypeptide(L)'
;MLKFVIAALVALQIVLLSSWVIPSANATSPDSVVYVWDYAAVGSSQVVCKKVVFHPENRPLPDGVEVQPARINSTIVNDADCSHLTKPISS
;
A
#
# COMPACT_ATOMS: atom_id res chain seq x y z
N MET A 1 43.83 32.01 -3.54
CA MET A 1 43.37 31.46 -2.26
C MET A 1 41.92 31.85 -1.98
N LEU A 2 41.60 33.13 -1.73
CA LEU A 2 40.25 33.58 -1.36
C LEU A 2 39.13 33.18 -2.35
N LYS A 3 39.41 33.24 -3.66
CA LYS A 3 38.44 32.84 -4.71
C LYS A 3 38.00 31.38 -4.60
N PHE A 4 38.89 30.48 -4.19
CA PHE A 4 38.57 29.05 -4.02
C PHE A 4 37.75 28.80 -2.76
N VAL A 5 38.02 29.56 -1.70
CA VAL A 5 37.24 29.53 -0.45
C VAL A 5 35.81 29.98 -0.71
N ILE A 6 35.62 31.06 -1.47
CA ILE A 6 34.29 31.54 -1.85
C ILE A 6 33.54 30.50 -2.69
N ALA A 7 34.21 29.90 -3.68
CA ALA A 7 33.59 28.86 -4.52
C ALA A 7 33.14 27.64 -3.69
N ALA A 8 33.95 27.21 -2.70
CA ALA A 8 33.60 26.12 -1.81
C ALA A 8 32.39 26.44 -0.91
N LEU A 9 32.32 27.67 -0.37
CA LEU A 9 31.17 28.10 0.43
C LEU A 9 29.87 28.15 -0.38
N VAL A 10 29.94 28.63 -1.63
CA VAL A 10 28.78 28.69 -2.53
C VAL A 10 28.30 27.27 -2.86
N ALA A 11 29.21 26.36 -3.18
CA ALA A 11 28.87 24.96 -3.42
C ALA A 11 28.21 24.31 -2.19
N LEU A 12 28.75 24.55 -0.99
CA LEU A 12 28.19 24.04 0.25
C LEU A 12 26.78 24.58 0.52
N GLN A 13 26.54 25.87 0.27
CA GLN A 13 25.21 26.47 0.40
C GLN A 13 24.20 25.84 -0.57
N ILE A 14 24.60 25.58 -1.82
CA ILE A 14 23.71 24.95 -2.81
C ILE A 14 23.34 23.53 -2.39
N VAL A 15 24.30 22.76 -1.84
CA VAL A 15 24.04 21.41 -1.32
C VAL A 15 23.09 21.45 -0.12
N LEU A 16 23.31 22.38 0.82
CA LEU A 16 22.44 22.52 2.00
C LEU A 16 21.02 22.95 1.62
N LEU A 17 20.87 23.92 0.72
CA LEU A 17 19.57 24.37 0.23
C LEU A 17 18.84 23.28 -0.56
N SER A 18 19.55 22.56 -1.43
CA SER A 18 18.93 21.47 -2.20
C SER A 18 18.49 20.32 -1.30
N SER A 19 19.24 19.98 -0.25
CA SER A 19 18.87 18.94 0.71
C SER A 19 17.64 19.28 1.56
N TRP A 20 17.33 20.56 1.76
CA TRP A 20 16.12 21.00 2.49
C TRP A 20 14.84 20.90 1.65
N VAL A 21 14.97 21.00 0.31
CA VAL A 21 13.84 20.97 -0.62
C VAL A 21 13.55 19.55 -1.12
N ILE A 22 14.34 18.55 -0.73
CA ILE A 22 14.00 17.15 -1.02
C ILE A 22 12.83 16.79 -0.10
N PRO A 23 11.60 16.61 -0.62
CA PRO A 23 10.52 16.08 0.20
C PRO A 23 10.98 14.73 0.75
N SER A 24 10.62 14.42 1.99
CA SER A 24 10.84 13.08 2.53
C SER A 24 10.34 12.07 1.50
N ALA A 25 11.18 11.11 1.12
CA ALA A 25 10.75 10.00 0.30
C ALA A 25 9.61 9.33 1.06
N ASN A 26 8.37 9.58 0.63
CA ASN A 26 7.18 9.01 1.24
C ASN A 26 7.10 7.55 0.77
N ALA A 27 8.05 6.73 1.22
CA ALA A 27 8.11 5.29 0.97
C ALA A 27 7.27 4.52 1.99
N THR A 28 6.21 5.15 2.48
CA THR A 28 5.17 4.50 3.27
C THR A 28 3.89 4.72 2.50
N SER A 29 3.52 3.77 1.64
CA SER A 29 2.11 3.58 1.33
C SER A 29 1.53 2.78 2.51
N PRO A 30 0.84 3.43 3.46
CA PRO A 30 0.40 2.76 4.68
C PRO A 30 -0.99 2.13 4.51
N ASP A 31 -1.64 2.34 3.37
CA ASP A 31 -3.07 2.12 3.27
C ASP A 31 -3.32 0.65 2.94
N SER A 32 -3.58 -0.12 3.99
CA SER A 32 -4.12 -1.46 3.85
C SER A 32 -5.36 -1.39 2.98
N VAL A 33 -5.37 -2.10 1.86
CA VAL A 33 -6.53 -2.09 0.97
C VAL A 33 -7.53 -3.12 1.47
N VAL A 34 -8.75 -2.66 1.73
CA VAL A 34 -9.85 -3.48 2.25
C VAL A 34 -10.84 -3.72 1.13
N TYR A 35 -11.13 -4.98 0.88
CA TYR A 35 -12.16 -5.40 -0.05
C TYR A 35 -13.20 -6.25 0.68
N VAL A 36 -14.47 -6.01 0.40
CA VAL A 36 -15.59 -6.76 0.97
C VAL A 36 -16.43 -7.25 -0.19
N TRP A 37 -16.79 -8.53 -0.18
CA TRP A 37 -17.67 -9.13 -1.19
C TRP A 37 -18.37 -10.39 -0.68
N ASP A 38 -19.47 -10.73 -1.34
CA ASP A 38 -20.22 -11.96 -1.11
C ASP A 38 -19.55 -13.16 -1.81
N TYR A 39 -19.35 -14.28 -1.09
CA TYR A 39 -18.72 -15.49 -1.61
C TYR A 39 -19.44 -16.76 -1.12
N ALA A 40 -19.51 -17.81 -1.96
CA ALA A 40 -20.07 -19.10 -1.55
C ALA A 40 -19.12 -19.81 -0.57
N ALA A 41 -19.55 -20.10 0.65
CA ALA A 41 -18.69 -20.73 1.64
C ALA A 41 -18.16 -22.09 1.15
N VAL A 42 -16.90 -22.41 1.45
CA VAL A 42 -16.26 -23.66 0.98
C VAL A 42 -17.05 -24.88 1.49
N GLY A 43 -17.59 -25.67 0.56
CA GLY A 43 -18.42 -26.85 0.88
C GLY A 43 -19.90 -26.56 1.17
N SER A 44 -20.38 -25.34 0.91
CA SER A 44 -21.77 -24.94 1.09
C SER A 44 -22.26 -24.07 -0.08
N SER A 45 -23.54 -24.13 -0.41
CA SER A 45 -24.18 -23.19 -1.35
C SER A 45 -24.55 -21.86 -0.69
N GLN A 46 -24.28 -21.71 0.62
CA GLN A 46 -24.57 -20.49 1.35
C GLN A 46 -23.58 -19.37 0.99
N VAL A 47 -24.13 -18.24 0.56
CA VAL A 47 -23.37 -17.01 0.32
C VAL A 47 -23.08 -16.33 1.66
N VAL A 48 -21.83 -15.93 1.89
CA VAL A 48 -21.39 -15.22 3.09
C VAL A 48 -20.64 -13.95 2.72
N CYS A 49 -20.81 -12.90 3.53
CA CYS A 49 -20.05 -11.67 3.37
C CYS A 49 -18.61 -11.86 3.90
N LYS A 50 -17.62 -11.66 3.02
CA LYS A 50 -16.20 -11.84 3.37
C LYS A 50 -15.44 -10.53 3.20
N LYS A 51 -14.69 -10.16 4.23
CA LYS A 51 -13.76 -9.03 4.23
C LYS A 51 -12.33 -9.54 4.07
N VAL A 52 -11.60 -8.97 3.14
CA VAL A 52 -10.18 -9.24 2.89
C VAL A 52 -9.40 -7.94 3.06
N VAL A 53 -8.32 -8.00 3.84
CA VAL A 53 -7.44 -6.86 4.11
C VAL A 53 -6.04 -7.22 3.63
N PHE A 54 -5.53 -6.42 2.69
CA PHE A 54 -4.17 -6.54 2.16
C PHE A 54 -3.27 -5.56 2.90
N HIS A 55 -2.26 -6.08 3.59
CA HIS A 55 -1.22 -5.27 4.25
C HIS A 55 0.05 -5.34 3.40
N PRO A 56 0.45 -4.27 2.71
CA PRO A 56 1.73 -4.24 2.01
C PRO A 56 2.87 -4.55 2.97
N GLU A 57 3.82 -5.38 2.55
CA GLU A 57 5.01 -5.70 3.31
C GLU A 57 6.25 -5.24 2.54
N ASN A 58 7.23 -4.71 3.26
CA ASN A 58 8.55 -4.42 2.72
C ASN A 58 9.43 -5.67 2.86
N ARG A 59 9.10 -6.70 2.06
CA ARG A 59 9.89 -7.92 1.96
C ARG A 59 10.66 -7.94 0.63
N PRO A 60 11.96 -8.27 0.62
CA PRO A 60 12.70 -8.46 -0.62
C PRO A 60 12.11 -9.63 -1.41
N LEU A 61 11.85 -9.39 -2.69
CA LEU A 61 11.41 -10.39 -3.66
C LEU A 61 12.57 -10.79 -4.59
N PRO A 62 12.52 -11.98 -5.20
CA PRO A 62 13.48 -12.37 -6.23
C PRO A 62 13.51 -11.37 -7.39
N ASP A 63 14.66 -11.24 -8.03
CA ASP A 63 14.84 -10.37 -9.20
C ASP A 63 13.86 -10.76 -10.33
N GLY A 64 13.24 -9.76 -10.95
CA GLY A 64 12.26 -9.95 -12.04
C GLY A 64 10.80 -10.07 -11.60
N VAL A 65 10.51 -9.94 -10.30
CA VAL A 65 9.13 -9.96 -9.78
C VAL A 65 8.62 -8.53 -9.57
N GLU A 66 7.75 -8.06 -10.46
CA GLU A 66 7.11 -6.73 -10.38
C GLU A 66 5.78 -6.76 -9.58
N VAL A 67 5.78 -7.37 -8.40
CA VAL A 67 4.61 -7.32 -7.49
C VAL A 67 5.00 -6.80 -6.11
N GLN A 68 4.07 -6.11 -5.44
CA GLN A 68 4.26 -5.74 -4.04
C GLN A 68 3.93 -6.95 -3.15
N PRO A 69 4.83 -7.41 -2.26
CA PRO A 69 4.47 -8.45 -1.31
C PRO A 69 3.43 -7.90 -0.34
N ALA A 70 2.43 -8.72 0.01
CA ALA A 70 1.39 -8.32 0.94
C ALA A 70 0.97 -9.50 1.82
N ARG A 71 0.70 -9.21 3.09
CA ARG A 71 0.03 -10.13 4.00
C ARG A 71 -1.47 -9.96 3.88
N ILE A 72 -2.13 -11.06 3.55
CA ILE A 72 -3.57 -11.12 3.35
C ILE A 72 -4.21 -11.65 4.63
N ASN A 73 -5.16 -10.90 5.19
CA ASN A 73 -6.04 -11.38 6.25
C ASN A 73 -7.48 -11.44 5.73
N SER A 74 -8.23 -12.49 6.06
CA SER A 74 -9.61 -12.63 5.61
C SER A 74 -10.52 -13.14 6.71
N THR A 75 -11.70 -12.53 6.83
CA THR A 75 -12.69 -12.85 7.87
C THR A 75 -14.09 -12.82 7.27
N ILE A 76 -14.96 -13.74 7.70
CA ILE A 76 -16.39 -13.66 7.42
C ILE A 76 -16.98 -12.60 8.35
N VAL A 77 -17.70 -11.64 7.78
CA VAL A 77 -18.27 -10.48 8.49
C VAL A 77 -19.81 -10.49 8.38
N ASN A 78 -20.47 -9.46 8.89
CA ASN A 78 -21.92 -9.38 8.87
C ASN A 78 -22.43 -9.05 7.46
N ASP A 79 -23.59 -9.57 7.07
CA ASP A 79 -24.23 -9.26 5.79
C ASP A 79 -24.48 -7.76 5.59
N ALA A 80 -24.63 -6.98 6.67
CA ALA A 80 -24.73 -5.52 6.62
C ALA A 80 -23.50 -4.87 5.96
N ASP A 81 -22.30 -5.45 6.14
CA ASP A 81 -21.07 -4.97 5.52
C ASP A 81 -21.08 -5.16 4.00
N CYS A 82 -21.85 -6.12 3.47
CA CYS A 82 -22.04 -6.36 2.03
C CYS A 82 -23.36 -5.77 1.49
N SER A 83 -24.14 -5.07 2.31
CA SER A 83 -25.49 -4.59 1.93
C SER A 83 -25.53 -3.65 0.72
N HIS A 84 -24.43 -2.97 0.45
CA HIS A 84 -24.26 -2.04 -0.68
C HIS A 84 -23.69 -2.72 -1.93
N LEU A 85 -23.35 -4.00 -1.86
CA LEU A 85 -22.82 -4.79 -2.96
C LEU A 85 -23.98 -5.50 -3.67
N THR A 86 -23.89 -5.60 -4.99
CA THR A 86 -24.89 -6.33 -5.78
C THR A 86 -24.78 -7.81 -5.43
N LYS A 87 -25.67 -8.30 -4.57
CA LYS A 87 -25.78 -9.74 -4.30
C LYS A 87 -26.03 -10.47 -5.62
N PRO A 88 -25.26 -11.51 -5.97
CA PRO A 88 -25.62 -12.36 -7.10
C PRO A 88 -27.00 -12.95 -6.81
N ILE A 89 -27.92 -12.75 -7.73
CA ILE A 89 -29.29 -13.26 -7.64
C ILE A 89 -29.18 -14.79 -7.68
N SER A 90 -29.43 -15.46 -6.56
CA SER A 90 -29.46 -16.92 -6.53
C SER A 90 -30.59 -17.41 -7.43
N SER A 91 -30.24 -18.17 -8.47
CA SER A 91 -31.19 -18.94 -9.28
C SER A 91 -31.75 -20.13 -8.51
#